data_AF-A0A6J7TK16-F1
#
_entry.id   AF-A0A6J7TK16-F1
#
_cell.length_a   1.000
_cell.length_b   1.000
_cell.length_c   1.000
_cell.angle_alpha   90.00
_cell.angle_beta   90.00
_cell.angle_gamma   90.00
#
_symmetry.space_group_name_H-M   'P 1'
#
loop_
_entity.id
_entity.type
_entity.pdbx_description
1 polymer ?
#
loop_
_entity_poly.entity_id
_entity_poly.type
_entity_poly.pdbx_seq_one_letter_code
_entity_poly.pdbx_strand_id
1 'polypeptide(L)'
;MVVGIPPVPEGDPCPSVCAIVHAYYLEILPEIVWALQRCGSLTNALVTFPAGGEREGYRRAVAPLVAAGVQVDLIAVENRGRDMLPLALVAQRALDTGAEVFIKVHTKRSPHLGEQGVIWRAELLNGLLPDLDSVEHTVRFVAAERSFGFGVPIASLGGKAHRGKNRAALSLLSRRAGLRVPRRLYFPAGGMYWCSRGWLETVAALGLTAEDFEAELGQLDSTMAHALERLIGCYAATNKATIWVMGTPEGMPQPVAVDGLRVALPR
;
A
#
# COMPACT_ATOMS: atom_id res chain seq x y z
N MET A 1 6.81 -10.49 23.05
CA MET A 1 5.34 -10.45 23.09
C MET A 1 4.91 -9.35 22.15
N VAL A 2 4.36 -9.71 21.00
CA VAL A 2 3.85 -8.75 20.01
C VAL A 2 2.41 -8.46 20.38
N VAL A 3 2.13 -7.25 20.86
CA VAL A 3 0.77 -6.78 21.15
C VAL A 3 0.71 -5.27 20.86
N GLY A 4 -0.28 -4.77 20.13
CA GLY A 4 -1.35 -5.52 19.50
C GLY A 4 -2.38 -4.60 18.87
N ILE A 5 -3.01 -5.12 17.83
CA ILE A 5 -4.25 -4.65 17.23
C ILE A 5 -5.43 -5.06 18.16
N PRO A 6 -6.57 -4.35 18.25
CA PRO A 6 -7.62 -4.71 19.22
C PRO A 6 -8.09 -6.17 19.07
N PRO A 7 -8.62 -6.78 20.15
CA PRO A 7 -9.17 -8.12 20.08
C PRO A 7 -10.21 -8.18 18.97
N VAL A 8 -9.97 -9.07 18.03
CA VAL A 8 -10.83 -9.33 16.88
C VAL A 8 -11.70 -10.54 17.19
N PRO A 9 -12.93 -10.63 16.65
CA PRO A 9 -13.75 -11.81 16.82
C PRO A 9 -13.00 -13.07 16.37
N GLU A 10 -12.88 -14.06 17.26
CA GLU A 10 -12.47 -15.41 16.91
C GLU A 10 -13.70 -16.17 16.39
N GLY A 11 -13.58 -16.78 15.20
CA GLY A 11 -14.67 -17.45 14.48
C GLY A 11 -14.77 -17.05 13.00
N ASP A 12 -15.38 -17.93 12.18
CA ASP A 12 -15.46 -17.92 10.70
C ASP A 12 -14.10 -17.84 9.97
N PRO A 13 -14.02 -18.24 8.68
CA PRO A 13 -12.75 -18.24 7.96
C PRO A 13 -12.13 -16.83 7.99
N CYS A 14 -10.79 -16.78 8.12
CA CYS A 14 -10.06 -15.51 8.10
C CYS A 14 -10.38 -14.72 6.82
N PRO A 15 -10.62 -13.40 6.89
CA PRO A 15 -10.99 -12.61 5.72
C PRO A 15 -10.00 -12.76 4.58
N SER A 16 -10.54 -12.85 3.37
CA SER A 16 -9.76 -13.00 2.14
C SER A 16 -8.91 -11.76 1.84
N VAL A 17 -7.67 -11.98 1.40
CA VAL A 17 -6.73 -10.91 1.07
C VAL A 17 -6.36 -10.91 -0.41
N CYS A 18 -6.36 -9.74 -1.02
CA CYS A 18 -5.75 -9.49 -2.33
C CYS A 18 -4.48 -8.63 -2.17
N ALA A 19 -3.35 -9.13 -2.67
CA ALA A 19 -2.11 -8.37 -2.78
C ALA A 19 -2.03 -7.64 -4.13
N ILE A 20 -1.72 -6.34 -4.07
CA ILE A 20 -1.41 -5.51 -5.24
C ILE A 20 0.09 -5.25 -5.21
N VAL A 21 0.82 -5.86 -6.15
CA VAL A 21 2.27 -5.85 -6.20
C VAL A 21 2.74 -5.10 -7.45
N HIS A 22 3.59 -4.10 -7.27
CA HIS A 22 4.38 -3.56 -8.38
C HIS A 22 5.81 -4.08 -8.32
N ALA A 23 6.18 -4.95 -9.27
CA ALA A 23 7.46 -5.62 -9.35
C ALA A 23 8.34 -5.02 -10.45
N TYR A 24 8.89 -3.82 -10.20
CA TYR A 24 9.86 -3.21 -11.09
C TYR A 24 11.19 -4.00 -11.13
N TYR A 25 11.71 -4.39 -9.97
CA TYR A 25 12.97 -5.13 -9.84
C TYR A 25 12.69 -6.62 -9.64
N LEU A 26 12.91 -7.41 -10.70
CA LEU A 26 12.70 -8.86 -10.67
C LEU A 26 13.53 -9.53 -9.56
N GLU A 27 14.75 -9.06 -9.31
CA GLU A 27 15.65 -9.62 -8.31
C GLU A 27 15.16 -9.45 -6.85
N ILE A 28 14.25 -8.50 -6.61
CA ILE A 28 13.65 -8.24 -5.28
C ILE A 28 12.32 -8.98 -5.12
N LEU A 29 11.65 -9.36 -6.22
CA LEU A 29 10.33 -10.01 -6.15
C LEU A 29 10.30 -11.28 -5.27
N PRO A 30 11.33 -12.15 -5.23
CA PRO A 30 11.35 -13.28 -4.29
C PRO A 30 11.21 -12.88 -2.81
N GLU A 31 11.78 -11.73 -2.41
CA GLU A 31 11.65 -11.20 -1.05
C GLU A 31 10.20 -10.79 -0.75
N ILE A 32 9.53 -10.16 -1.71
CA ILE A 32 8.11 -9.78 -1.60
C ILE A 32 7.22 -11.03 -1.51
N VAL A 33 7.48 -12.03 -2.35
CA VAL A 33 6.76 -13.31 -2.34
C VAL A 33 6.91 -14.00 -1.01
N TRP A 34 8.13 -14.07 -0.46
CA TRP A 34 8.37 -14.67 0.84
C TRP A 34 7.64 -13.95 1.98
N ALA A 35 7.62 -12.62 1.97
CA ALA A 35 6.84 -11.85 2.95
C ALA A 35 5.32 -12.12 2.80
N LEU A 36 4.81 -12.20 1.57
CA LEU A 36 3.39 -12.48 1.30
C LEU A 36 2.96 -13.89 1.72
N GLN A 37 3.87 -14.87 1.74
CA GLN A 37 3.57 -16.21 2.27
C GLN A 37 3.24 -16.22 3.77
N ARG A 38 3.55 -15.14 4.51
CA ARG A 38 3.11 -14.94 5.90
C ARG A 38 1.64 -14.51 6.00
N CYS A 39 0.95 -14.28 4.88
CA CYS A 39 -0.47 -14.00 4.84
C CYS A 39 -1.23 -15.28 4.48
N GLY A 40 -1.63 -16.07 5.49
CA GLY A 40 -2.31 -17.35 5.28
C GLY A 40 -3.66 -17.26 4.57
N SER A 41 -4.32 -16.09 4.59
CA SER A 41 -5.58 -15.83 3.89
C SER A 41 -5.42 -15.09 2.57
N LEU A 42 -4.21 -15.05 2.00
CA LEU A 42 -3.96 -14.50 0.67
C LEU A 42 -4.61 -15.38 -0.39
N THR A 43 -5.58 -14.85 -1.12
CA THR A 43 -6.31 -15.57 -2.18
C THR A 43 -5.92 -15.09 -3.56
N ASN A 44 -5.56 -13.81 -3.70
CA ASN A 44 -5.26 -13.17 -4.98
C ASN A 44 -3.98 -12.34 -4.91
N ALA A 45 -3.22 -12.30 -6.00
CA ALA A 45 -2.10 -11.39 -6.18
C ALA A 45 -2.10 -10.80 -7.59
N LEU A 46 -2.29 -9.49 -7.71
CA LEU A 46 -2.14 -8.73 -8.94
C LEU A 46 -0.71 -8.20 -9.01
N VAL A 47 0.11 -8.78 -9.88
CA VAL A 47 1.53 -8.44 -9.99
C VAL A 47 1.78 -7.70 -11.29
N THR A 48 1.96 -6.39 -11.18
CA THR A 48 2.36 -5.55 -12.31
C THR A 48 3.88 -5.55 -12.48
N PHE A 49 4.36 -5.55 -13.72
CA PHE A 49 5.79 -5.53 -14.03
C PHE A 49 6.07 -4.74 -15.33
N PRO A 50 7.29 -4.23 -15.55
CA PRO A 50 7.62 -3.47 -16.76
C PRO A 50 7.39 -4.28 -18.04
N ALA A 51 6.75 -3.69 -19.05
CA ALA A 51 6.40 -4.37 -20.30
C ALA A 51 7.62 -4.91 -21.09
N GLY A 52 8.81 -4.34 -20.87
CA GLY A 52 10.07 -4.87 -21.42
C GLY A 52 10.71 -6.00 -20.62
N GLY A 53 10.12 -6.41 -19.49
CA GLY A 53 10.64 -7.47 -18.63
C GLY A 53 10.36 -8.88 -19.14
N GLU A 54 11.26 -9.82 -18.84
CA GLU A 54 11.08 -11.23 -19.20
C GLU A 54 9.99 -11.88 -18.34
N ARG A 55 8.78 -12.03 -18.90
CA ARG A 55 7.59 -12.57 -18.19
C ARG A 55 7.85 -13.91 -17.48
N GLU A 56 8.67 -14.79 -18.05
CA GLU A 56 8.98 -16.08 -17.43
C GLU A 56 9.80 -15.92 -16.14
N GLY A 57 10.68 -14.92 -16.06
CA GLY A 57 11.36 -14.56 -14.83
C GLY A 57 10.37 -14.23 -13.71
N TYR A 58 9.39 -13.38 -14.00
CA TYR A 58 8.32 -13.03 -13.05
C TYR A 58 7.46 -14.23 -12.69
N ARG A 59 7.10 -15.08 -13.66
CA ARG A 59 6.33 -16.32 -13.45
C ARG A 59 7.04 -17.27 -12.50
N ARG A 60 8.34 -17.48 -12.66
CA ARG A 60 9.16 -18.29 -11.75
C ARG A 60 9.20 -17.68 -10.35
N ALA A 61 9.39 -16.35 -10.25
CA ALA A 61 9.48 -15.68 -8.96
C ALA A 61 8.19 -15.79 -8.14
N VAL A 62 7.01 -15.76 -8.76
CA VAL A 62 5.70 -15.86 -8.07
C VAL A 62 5.19 -17.29 -7.89
N ALA A 63 5.89 -18.29 -8.44
CA ALA A 63 5.48 -19.70 -8.35
C ALA A 63 5.19 -20.19 -6.91
N PRO A 64 5.92 -19.75 -5.86
CA PRO A 64 5.59 -20.13 -4.48
C PRO A 64 4.19 -19.69 -4.02
N LEU A 65 3.66 -18.56 -4.52
CA LEU A 65 2.29 -18.13 -4.22
C LEU A 65 1.26 -19.04 -4.92
N VAL A 66 1.51 -19.36 -6.19
CA VAL A 66 0.65 -20.27 -6.97
C VAL A 66 0.62 -21.65 -6.32
N ALA A 67 1.77 -22.16 -5.88
CA ALA A 67 1.87 -23.44 -5.16
C ALA A 67 1.11 -23.43 -3.82
N ALA A 68 0.96 -22.25 -3.20
CA ALA A 68 0.14 -22.05 -2.00
C ALA A 68 -1.36 -21.84 -2.30
N GLY A 69 -1.79 -21.95 -3.56
CA GLY A 69 -3.19 -21.81 -3.97
C GLY A 69 -3.63 -20.37 -4.27
N VAL A 70 -2.71 -19.40 -4.30
CA VAL A 70 -3.00 -18.00 -4.64
C VAL A 70 -3.25 -17.87 -6.15
N GLN A 71 -4.34 -17.19 -6.53
CA GLN A 71 -4.56 -16.78 -7.92
C GLN A 71 -3.66 -15.59 -8.26
N VAL A 72 -2.69 -15.78 -9.14
CA VAL A 72 -1.70 -14.76 -9.50
C VAL A 72 -1.90 -14.26 -10.93
N ASP A 73 -2.15 -12.96 -11.07
CA ASP A 73 -2.23 -12.29 -12.37
C ASP A 73 -0.95 -11.47 -12.64
N LEU A 74 -0.22 -11.85 -13.69
CA LEU A 74 0.94 -11.11 -14.17
C LEU A 74 0.53 -10.10 -15.24
N ILE A 75 0.70 -8.80 -14.97
CA ILE A 75 0.23 -7.69 -15.80
C ILE A 75 1.42 -6.82 -16.24
N ALA A 76 1.73 -6.83 -17.54
CA ALA A 76 2.73 -5.94 -18.12
C ALA A 76 2.21 -4.49 -18.17
N VAL A 77 3.01 -3.53 -17.69
CA VAL A 77 2.68 -2.10 -17.69
C VAL A 77 3.88 -1.27 -18.14
N GLU A 78 3.64 -0.06 -18.65
CA GLU A 78 4.71 0.89 -18.94
C GLU A 78 5.47 1.25 -17.66
N ASN A 79 6.78 1.50 -17.78
CA ASN A 79 7.56 2.07 -16.69
C ASN A 79 7.24 3.56 -16.53
N ARG A 80 6.10 3.86 -15.93
CA ARG A 80 5.59 5.22 -15.74
C ARG A 80 4.81 5.33 -14.45
N GLY A 81 4.90 6.49 -13.79
CA GLY A 81 4.16 6.76 -12.57
C GLY A 81 4.56 5.89 -11.38
N ARG A 82 5.77 5.32 -11.43
CA ARG A 82 6.36 4.44 -10.41
C ARG A 82 5.40 3.34 -9.98
N ASP A 83 5.14 3.19 -8.68
CA ASP A 83 4.22 2.21 -8.11
C ASP A 83 2.76 2.69 -8.03
N MET A 84 2.49 3.95 -8.41
CA MET A 84 1.19 4.61 -8.24
C MET A 84 0.30 4.53 -9.49
N LEU A 85 0.86 4.68 -10.70
CA LEU A 85 0.11 4.39 -11.92
C LEU A 85 -0.25 2.90 -12.02
N PRO A 86 0.68 1.94 -11.79
CA PRO A 86 0.33 0.52 -11.78
C PRO A 86 -0.78 0.17 -10.80
N LEU A 87 -0.79 0.78 -9.60
CA LEU A 87 -1.92 0.69 -8.66
C LEU A 87 -3.22 1.16 -9.32
N ALA A 88 -3.23 2.34 -9.93
CA ALA A 88 -4.42 2.91 -10.55
C ALA A 88 -4.97 2.03 -11.68
N LEU A 89 -4.08 1.44 -12.49
CA LEU A 89 -4.45 0.56 -13.60
C LEU A 89 -5.10 -0.76 -13.14
N VAL A 90 -4.78 -1.24 -11.93
CA VAL A 90 -5.29 -2.53 -11.41
C VAL A 90 -6.28 -2.38 -10.27
N ALA A 91 -6.60 -1.15 -9.83
CA ALA A 91 -7.50 -0.90 -8.70
C ALA A 91 -8.88 -1.55 -8.89
N GLN A 92 -9.47 -1.41 -10.09
CA GLN A 92 -10.75 -2.07 -10.39
C GLN A 92 -10.61 -3.60 -10.38
N ARG A 93 -9.55 -4.15 -10.98
CA ARG A 93 -9.32 -5.61 -10.97
C ARG A 93 -9.14 -6.14 -9.55
N ALA A 94 -8.51 -5.38 -8.66
CA ALA A 94 -8.38 -5.75 -7.26
C ALA A 94 -9.75 -5.85 -6.60
N LEU A 95 -10.65 -4.89 -6.84
CA LEU A 95 -12.03 -4.94 -6.35
C LEU A 95 -12.79 -6.15 -6.92
N ASP A 96 -12.59 -6.45 -8.20
CA ASP A 96 -13.25 -7.56 -8.91
C ASP A 96 -12.83 -8.95 -8.39
N THR A 97 -11.72 -9.06 -7.65
CA THR A 97 -11.34 -10.32 -6.98
C THR A 97 -12.33 -10.75 -5.90
N GLY A 98 -13.13 -9.81 -5.38
CA GLY A 98 -14.04 -10.05 -4.25
C GLY A 98 -13.33 -10.12 -2.88
N ALA A 99 -12.01 -10.00 -2.82
CA ALA A 99 -11.24 -10.07 -1.58
C ALA A 99 -11.68 -9.00 -0.57
N GLU A 100 -11.77 -9.34 0.71
CA GLU A 100 -12.27 -8.42 1.74
C GLU A 100 -11.25 -7.36 2.12
N VAL A 101 -9.96 -7.74 2.14
CA VAL A 101 -8.84 -6.93 2.61
C VAL A 101 -7.77 -6.79 1.52
N PHE A 102 -7.11 -5.63 1.47
CA PHE A 102 -6.12 -5.32 0.43
C PHE A 102 -4.79 -4.87 1.02
N ILE A 103 -3.70 -5.42 0.49
CA ILE A 103 -2.34 -4.95 0.75
C ILE A 103 -1.67 -4.49 -0.54
N LYS A 104 -1.03 -3.33 -0.50
CA LYS A 104 -0.16 -2.84 -1.56
C LYS A 104 1.30 -2.95 -1.13
N VAL A 105 2.12 -3.60 -1.95
CA VAL A 105 3.58 -3.67 -1.80
C VAL A 105 4.25 -3.47 -3.15
N HIS A 106 5.56 -3.20 -3.15
CA HIS A 106 6.33 -3.10 -4.38
C HIS A 106 7.80 -3.45 -4.15
N THR A 107 8.52 -3.73 -5.21
CA THR A 107 9.96 -3.96 -5.16
C THR A 107 10.68 -2.63 -4.95
N LYS A 108 10.64 -2.07 -3.74
CA LYS A 108 11.29 -0.79 -3.45
C LYS A 108 12.80 -0.94 -3.46
N ARG A 109 13.49 -0.17 -4.31
CA ARG A 109 14.93 0.03 -4.25
C ARG A 109 15.22 1.50 -3.98
N SER A 110 16.14 1.77 -3.06
CA SER A 110 16.66 3.12 -2.81
C SER A 110 18.15 3.16 -3.15
N PRO A 111 18.54 3.26 -4.44
CA PRO A 111 19.94 3.17 -4.86
C PRO A 111 20.85 4.19 -4.17
N HIS A 112 20.31 5.40 -3.93
CA HIS A 112 21.01 6.49 -3.26
C HIS A 112 21.34 6.22 -1.78
N LEU A 113 20.77 5.16 -1.18
CA LEU A 113 20.97 4.80 0.22
C LEU A 113 21.85 3.56 0.41
N GLY A 114 22.26 2.87 -0.66
CA GLY A 114 23.05 1.64 -0.57
C GLY A 114 22.41 0.61 0.36
N GLU A 115 23.17 0.11 1.34
CA GLU A 115 22.71 -0.86 2.35
C GLU A 115 21.52 -0.34 3.19
N GLN A 116 21.46 0.97 3.48
CA GLN A 116 20.33 1.56 4.20
C GLN A 116 19.02 1.44 3.40
N GLY A 117 19.10 1.36 2.07
CA GLY A 117 17.94 1.09 1.21
C GLY A 117 17.39 -0.33 1.35
N VAL A 118 18.27 -1.31 1.62
CA VAL A 118 17.86 -2.70 1.91
C VAL A 118 17.22 -2.77 3.29
N ILE A 119 17.84 -2.15 4.30
CA ILE A 119 17.29 -2.07 5.66
C ILE A 119 15.90 -1.42 5.64
N TRP A 120 15.74 -0.28 4.96
CA TRP A 120 14.45 0.38 4.86
C TRP A 120 13.39 -0.52 4.20
N ARG A 121 13.70 -1.23 3.11
CA ARG A 121 12.73 -2.16 2.52
C ARG A 121 12.33 -3.26 3.50
N ALA A 122 13.28 -3.83 4.22
CA ALA A 122 13.01 -4.85 5.24
C ALA A 122 12.13 -4.31 6.37
N GLU A 123 12.36 -3.08 6.84
CA GLU A 123 11.50 -2.42 7.84
C GLU A 123 10.07 -2.21 7.33
N LEU A 124 9.89 -1.82 6.06
CA LEU A 124 8.56 -1.66 5.47
C LEU A 124 7.80 -2.99 5.39
N LEU A 125 8.48 -4.04 4.92
CA LEU A 125 7.88 -5.36 4.77
C LEU A 125 7.57 -5.98 6.13
N ASN A 126 8.53 -5.98 7.05
CA ASN A 126 8.33 -6.53 8.39
C ASN A 126 7.31 -5.71 9.21
N GLY A 127 7.15 -4.42 8.93
CA GLY A 127 6.09 -3.62 9.54
C GLY A 127 4.67 -3.98 9.08
N LEU A 128 4.52 -4.57 7.89
CA LEU A 128 3.22 -5.00 7.33
C LEU A 128 2.96 -6.49 7.44
N LEU A 129 4.02 -7.30 7.31
CA LEU A 129 4.02 -8.75 7.17
C LEU A 129 5.09 -9.38 8.09
N PRO A 130 5.06 -9.15 9.42
CA PRO A 130 6.12 -9.63 10.32
C PRO A 130 6.19 -11.16 10.43
N ASP A 131 5.05 -11.80 10.69
CA ASP A 131 4.88 -13.25 10.91
C ASP A 131 3.42 -13.66 10.67
N LEU A 132 3.14 -14.96 10.64
CA LEU A 132 1.83 -15.52 10.29
C LEU A 132 0.72 -15.05 11.24
N ASP A 133 0.93 -15.17 12.55
CA ASP A 133 -0.08 -14.88 13.57
C ASP A 133 -0.42 -13.38 13.60
N SER A 134 0.61 -12.53 13.56
CA SER A 134 0.44 -11.07 13.54
C SER A 134 -0.26 -10.58 12.27
N VAL A 135 -0.01 -11.23 11.13
CA VAL A 135 -0.68 -10.90 9.87
C VAL A 135 -2.13 -11.35 9.89
N GLU A 136 -2.44 -12.56 10.35
CA GLU A 136 -3.83 -13.00 10.52
C GLU A 136 -4.61 -12.03 11.43
N HIS A 137 -4.03 -11.64 12.57
CA HIS A 137 -4.63 -10.67 13.47
C HIS A 137 -4.85 -9.32 12.76
N THR A 138 -3.88 -8.86 11.97
CA THR A 138 -4.00 -7.63 11.17
C THR A 138 -5.17 -7.72 10.19
N VAL A 139 -5.28 -8.81 9.43
CA VAL A 139 -6.34 -9.01 8.44
C VAL A 139 -7.72 -8.97 9.09
N ARG A 140 -7.91 -9.69 10.20
CA ARG A 140 -9.18 -9.69 10.95
C ARG A 140 -9.56 -8.28 11.42
N PHE A 141 -8.60 -7.50 11.84
CA PHE A 141 -8.85 -6.13 12.28
C PHE A 141 -9.19 -5.18 11.15
N VAL A 142 -8.46 -5.27 10.03
CA VAL A 142 -8.77 -4.47 8.85
C VAL A 142 -10.21 -4.73 8.40
N ALA A 143 -10.66 -5.98 8.46
CA ALA A 143 -12.04 -6.36 8.13
C ALA A 143 -13.07 -5.85 9.16
N ALA A 144 -12.75 -5.89 10.46
CA ALA A 144 -13.70 -5.52 11.53
C ALA A 144 -13.79 -4.01 11.81
N GLU A 145 -12.70 -3.26 11.62
CA GLU A 145 -12.61 -1.86 12.00
C GLU A 145 -13.24 -0.94 10.94
N ARG A 146 -14.47 -0.49 11.20
CA ARG A 146 -15.25 0.36 10.28
C ARG A 146 -14.56 1.66 9.89
N SER A 147 -13.72 2.22 10.76
CA SER A 147 -12.98 3.45 10.46
C SER A 147 -11.61 3.19 9.82
N PHE A 148 -11.25 1.94 9.53
CA PHE A 148 -9.96 1.61 8.95
C PHE A 148 -9.83 2.27 7.57
N GLY A 149 -8.82 3.12 7.42
CA GLY A 149 -8.42 3.66 6.11
C GLY A 149 -7.18 2.93 5.61
N PHE A 150 -6.13 2.94 6.42
CA PHE A 150 -4.81 2.42 6.07
C PHE A 150 -4.08 1.85 7.27
N GLY A 151 -3.23 0.85 7.01
CA GLY A 151 -2.23 0.33 7.94
C GLY A 151 -0.85 0.53 7.33
N VAL A 152 0.02 1.28 7.99
CA VAL A 152 1.29 1.76 7.44
C VAL A 152 2.45 1.44 8.38
N PRO A 153 3.64 1.04 7.88
CA PRO A 153 4.82 0.91 8.73
C PRO A 153 5.20 2.25 9.35
N ILE A 154 5.64 2.25 10.61
CA ILE A 154 6.15 3.46 11.28
C ILE A 154 7.24 4.16 10.47
N ALA A 155 8.13 3.38 9.86
CA ALA A 155 9.23 3.85 9.01
C ALA A 155 8.76 4.57 7.73
N SER A 156 7.47 4.52 7.39
CA SER A 156 6.89 5.12 6.19
C SER A 156 5.97 6.30 6.45
N LEU A 157 5.64 6.61 7.72
CA LEU A 157 4.67 7.65 8.02
C LEU A 157 5.26 9.04 7.73
N GLY A 158 4.90 9.61 6.58
CA GLY A 158 5.16 11.00 6.25
C GLY A 158 4.22 11.93 7.02
N GLY A 159 4.67 13.14 7.38
CA GLY A 159 3.83 14.05 8.18
C GLY A 159 4.23 15.53 8.22
N LYS A 160 5.43 15.90 7.78
CA LYS A 160 5.93 17.29 7.90
C LYS A 160 6.01 17.96 6.52
N ALA A 161 5.19 18.97 6.28
CA ALA A 161 5.36 20.00 5.24
C ALA A 161 5.61 19.58 3.76
N HIS A 162 5.28 18.36 3.32
CA HIS A 162 5.52 17.94 1.93
C HIS A 162 4.45 18.42 0.93
N ARG A 163 3.84 19.60 1.15
CA ARG A 163 2.96 20.24 0.17
C ARG A 163 3.71 20.84 -1.01
N GLY A 164 4.97 21.26 -0.77
CA GLY A 164 5.78 22.13 -1.62
C GLY A 164 5.43 22.13 -3.10
N LYS A 165 6.12 21.29 -3.88
CA LYS A 165 6.01 21.26 -5.34
C LYS A 165 4.83 20.43 -5.88
N ASN A 166 4.19 19.60 -5.05
CA ASN A 166 3.05 18.75 -5.46
C ASN A 166 1.68 19.44 -5.32
N ARG A 167 1.61 20.69 -4.85
CA ARG A 167 0.33 21.35 -4.51
C ARG A 167 -0.65 21.39 -5.67
N ALA A 168 -0.18 21.67 -6.90
CA ALA A 168 -1.04 21.78 -8.07
C ALA A 168 -1.66 20.43 -8.46
N ALA A 169 -0.81 19.40 -8.64
CA ALA A 169 -1.26 18.03 -8.95
C ALA A 169 -2.15 17.46 -7.85
N LEU A 170 -1.79 17.64 -6.57
CA LEU A 170 -2.63 17.20 -5.45
C LEU A 170 -3.99 17.92 -5.43
N SER A 171 -4.03 19.22 -5.72
CA SER A 171 -5.28 19.97 -5.80
C SER A 171 -6.16 19.51 -6.97
N LEU A 172 -5.56 19.12 -8.10
CA LEU A 172 -6.28 18.55 -9.24
C LEU A 172 -6.90 17.20 -8.86
N LEU A 173 -6.09 16.27 -8.36
CA LEU A 173 -6.54 14.94 -7.95
C LEU A 173 -7.60 15.00 -6.85
N SER A 174 -7.40 15.86 -5.84
CA SER A 174 -8.37 16.02 -4.75
C SER A 174 -9.72 16.51 -5.26
N ARG A 175 -9.73 17.45 -6.23
CA ARG A 175 -10.99 17.88 -6.86
C ARG A 175 -11.65 16.76 -7.66
N ARG A 176 -10.88 16.02 -8.48
CA ARG A 176 -11.39 14.87 -9.24
C ARG A 176 -12.01 13.80 -8.33
N ALA A 177 -11.39 13.55 -7.18
CA ALA A 177 -11.86 12.57 -6.20
C ALA A 177 -12.91 13.09 -5.21
N GLY A 178 -13.29 14.38 -5.27
CA GLY A 178 -14.19 14.98 -4.28
C GLY A 178 -13.61 15.06 -2.86
N LEU A 179 -12.28 15.09 -2.73
CA LEU A 179 -11.55 15.10 -1.46
C LEU A 179 -11.11 16.51 -1.05
N ARG A 180 -11.05 16.73 0.25
CA ARG A 180 -10.50 17.95 0.86
C ARG A 180 -9.00 17.78 1.11
N VAL A 181 -8.27 18.88 0.97
CA VAL A 181 -6.83 18.93 1.19
C VAL A 181 -6.56 19.46 2.61
N PRO A 182 -6.24 18.60 3.60
CA PRO A 182 -6.20 18.97 5.03
C PRO A 182 -4.94 19.75 5.41
N ARG A 183 -5.00 20.73 6.32
CA ARG A 183 -3.85 21.61 6.65
C ARG A 183 -2.57 20.86 7.07
N ARG A 184 -2.69 19.72 7.75
CA ARG A 184 -1.62 18.73 7.95
C ARG A 184 -1.95 17.47 7.16
N LEU A 185 -0.93 16.81 6.63
CA LEU A 185 -1.10 15.64 5.80
C LEU A 185 -0.17 14.54 6.32
N TYR A 186 -0.75 13.40 6.70
CA TYR A 186 0.00 12.17 6.92
C TYR A 186 -0.38 11.16 5.84
N PHE A 187 0.62 10.42 5.37
CA PHE A 187 0.48 9.46 4.27
C PHE A 187 1.66 8.46 4.31
N PRO A 188 1.51 7.26 3.72
CA PRO A 188 2.58 6.27 3.63
C PRO A 188 3.58 6.67 2.54
N ALA A 189 4.61 7.45 2.90
CA ALA A 189 5.69 7.93 2.03
C ALA A 189 6.64 6.80 1.53
N GLY A 190 6.24 5.55 1.69
CA GLY A 190 6.92 4.37 1.18
C GLY A 190 6.15 3.62 0.11
N GLY A 191 4.89 3.99 -0.17
CA GLY A 191 4.02 3.30 -1.12
C GLY A 191 3.68 1.86 -0.75
N MET A 192 3.88 1.43 0.51
CA MET A 192 3.47 0.11 1.00
C MET A 192 2.53 0.26 2.18
N TYR A 193 1.37 -0.40 2.12
CA TYR A 193 0.32 -0.25 3.12
C TYR A 193 -0.79 -1.30 2.97
N TRP A 194 -1.46 -1.61 4.07
CA TRP A 194 -2.83 -2.14 4.05
C TRP A 194 -3.81 -1.01 3.72
N CYS A 195 -4.87 -1.27 2.97
CA CYS A 195 -5.87 -0.24 2.63
C CYS A 195 -7.30 -0.74 2.65
N SER A 196 -8.21 0.20 2.92
CA SER A 196 -9.66 0.01 2.82
C SER A 196 -10.12 -0.15 1.37
N ARG A 197 -11.23 -0.86 1.19
CA ARG A 197 -11.95 -0.96 -0.09
C ARG A 197 -12.29 0.40 -0.70
N GLY A 198 -12.81 1.32 0.11
CA GLY A 198 -13.19 2.66 -0.36
C GLY A 198 -12.03 3.47 -0.94
N TRP A 199 -10.78 3.19 -0.51
CA TRP A 199 -9.61 3.79 -1.15
C TRP A 199 -9.41 3.26 -2.57
N LEU A 200 -9.51 1.95 -2.78
CA LEU A 200 -9.39 1.37 -4.13
C LEU A 200 -10.52 1.81 -5.05
N GLU A 201 -11.76 1.92 -4.54
CA GLU A 201 -12.89 2.48 -5.28
C GLU A 201 -12.62 3.93 -5.70
N THR A 202 -12.05 4.75 -4.79
CA THR A 202 -11.65 6.13 -5.09
C THR A 202 -10.59 6.17 -6.19
N VAL A 203 -9.58 5.31 -6.11
CA VAL A 203 -8.49 5.24 -7.10
C VAL A 203 -9.01 4.76 -8.46
N ALA A 204 -9.86 3.73 -8.49
CA ALA A 204 -10.47 3.22 -9.72
C ALA A 204 -11.34 4.29 -10.39
N ALA A 205 -12.15 5.02 -9.62
CA ALA A 205 -13.04 6.07 -10.12
C ALA A 205 -12.30 7.29 -10.70
N LEU A 206 -11.02 7.50 -10.33
CA LEU A 206 -10.22 8.56 -10.94
C LEU A 206 -9.97 8.33 -12.43
N GLY A 207 -10.00 7.08 -12.91
CA GLY A 207 -9.78 6.75 -14.33
C GLY A 207 -8.42 7.23 -14.85
N LEU A 208 -7.37 7.13 -14.03
CA LEU A 208 -6.05 7.60 -14.39
C LEU A 208 -5.42 6.72 -15.48
N THR A 209 -4.73 7.37 -16.40
CA THR A 209 -4.04 6.75 -17.54
C THR A 209 -2.56 7.13 -17.55
N ALA A 210 -1.77 6.53 -18.45
CA ALA A 210 -0.36 6.90 -18.63
C ALA A 210 -0.16 8.37 -19.05
N GLU A 211 -1.16 9.01 -19.64
CA GLU A 211 -1.11 10.42 -20.06
C GLU A 211 -1.23 11.40 -18.88
N ASP A 212 -1.82 10.97 -17.76
CA ASP A 212 -1.89 11.78 -16.53
C ASP A 212 -0.53 11.86 -15.81
N PHE A 213 0.45 11.03 -16.19
CA PHE A 213 1.74 10.92 -15.53
C PHE A 213 2.90 11.39 -16.41
N GLU A 214 3.88 12.00 -15.77
CA GLU A 214 5.14 12.38 -16.41
C GLU A 214 5.92 11.14 -16.87
N ALA A 215 6.71 11.29 -17.93
CA ALA A 215 7.67 10.25 -18.33
C ALA A 215 8.68 10.00 -17.20
N GLU A 216 9.07 8.74 -16.97
CA GLU A 216 10.01 8.39 -15.91
C GLU A 216 11.45 8.73 -16.32
N LEU A 217 11.99 9.81 -15.74
CA LEU A 217 13.34 10.32 -15.99
C LEU A 217 14.19 10.32 -14.70
N GLY A 218 13.77 9.54 -13.67
CA GLY A 218 14.44 9.50 -12.38
C GLY A 218 14.19 10.72 -11.51
N GLN A 219 13.06 11.41 -11.70
CA GLN A 219 12.61 12.50 -10.83
C GLN A 219 12.59 12.01 -9.38
N LEU A 220 12.81 12.87 -8.38
CA LEU A 220 12.79 12.46 -6.96
C LEU A 220 11.51 12.85 -6.21
N ASP A 221 10.81 13.90 -6.64
CA ASP A 221 9.52 14.39 -6.11
C ASP A 221 8.81 15.21 -7.21
N SER A 222 7.63 15.78 -6.94
CA SER A 222 6.91 16.72 -7.83
C SER A 222 6.32 16.07 -9.08
N THR A 223 5.79 14.86 -8.95
CA THR A 223 5.15 14.12 -10.06
C THR A 223 3.73 13.72 -9.70
N MET A 224 2.93 13.33 -10.69
CA MET A 224 1.57 12.81 -10.46
C MET A 224 1.57 11.62 -9.49
N ALA A 225 2.60 10.76 -9.52
CA ALA A 225 2.75 9.66 -8.58
C ALA A 225 2.84 10.13 -7.12
N HIS A 226 3.65 11.16 -6.85
CA HIS A 226 3.79 11.75 -5.52
C HIS A 226 2.51 12.47 -5.07
N ALA A 227 1.75 13.03 -6.00
CA ALA A 227 0.46 13.63 -5.72
C ALA A 227 -0.58 12.55 -5.37
N LEU A 228 -0.63 11.42 -6.09
CA LEU A 228 -1.52 10.30 -5.79
C LEU A 228 -1.17 9.64 -4.44
N GLU A 229 0.11 9.51 -4.11
CA GLU A 229 0.56 9.07 -2.78
C GLU A 229 0.03 9.97 -1.66
N ARG A 230 0.10 11.30 -1.85
CA ARG A 230 -0.40 12.29 -0.89
C ARG A 230 -1.93 12.34 -0.83
N LEU A 231 -2.63 11.89 -1.89
CA LEU A 231 -4.08 11.81 -1.91
C LEU A 231 -4.61 10.84 -0.84
N ILE A 232 -3.83 9.85 -0.43
CA ILE A 232 -4.13 8.94 0.69
C ILE A 232 -4.50 9.72 1.97
N GLY A 233 -3.70 10.73 2.32
CA GLY A 233 -3.97 11.57 3.49
C GLY A 233 -5.20 12.46 3.31
N CYS A 234 -5.50 12.86 2.07
CA CYS A 234 -6.72 13.62 1.75
C CYS A 234 -7.98 12.75 1.86
N TYR A 235 -7.90 11.50 1.40
CA TYR A 235 -8.95 10.51 1.55
C TYR A 235 -9.23 10.24 3.03
N ALA A 236 -8.18 9.97 3.81
CA ALA A 236 -8.32 9.66 5.22
C ALA A 236 -8.94 10.83 6.00
N ALA A 237 -8.51 12.06 5.75
CA ALA A 237 -9.08 13.25 6.40
C ALA A 237 -10.54 13.52 5.98
N THR A 238 -10.87 13.35 4.70
CA THR A 238 -12.23 13.63 4.19
C THR A 238 -13.24 12.62 4.70
N ASN A 239 -12.87 11.33 4.71
CA ASN A 239 -13.75 10.23 5.07
C ASN A 239 -13.67 9.86 6.57
N LYS A 240 -12.92 10.63 7.38
CA LYS A 240 -12.64 10.34 8.79
C LYS A 240 -12.06 8.93 9.00
N ALA A 241 -11.34 8.43 8.00
CA ALA A 241 -10.70 7.14 8.06
C ALA A 241 -9.38 7.26 8.83
N THR A 242 -9.04 6.21 9.56
CA THR A 242 -7.89 6.15 10.45
C THR A 242 -6.69 5.59 9.71
N ILE A 243 -5.54 6.25 9.87
CA ILE A 243 -4.22 5.73 9.49
C ILE A 243 -3.61 5.08 10.74
N TRP A 244 -3.49 3.76 10.70
CA TRP A 244 -2.92 2.95 11.77
C TRP A 244 -1.43 2.73 11.52
N VAL A 245 -0.58 3.03 12.51
CA VAL A 245 0.84 2.72 12.45
C VAL A 245 1.05 1.28 12.92
N MET A 246 1.60 0.44 12.06
CA MET A 246 1.85 -0.98 12.30
C MET A 246 3.31 -1.24 12.70
N GLY A 247 3.54 -2.32 13.44
CA GLY A 247 4.88 -2.78 13.82
C GLY A 247 5.50 -2.13 15.08
N THR A 248 4.68 -1.59 15.98
CA THR A 248 5.17 -1.01 17.25
C THR A 248 5.34 -2.08 18.34
N PRO A 249 6.45 -2.10 19.10
CA PRO A 249 6.68 -3.08 20.18
C PRO A 249 5.77 -2.97 21.40
N GLU A 250 5.03 -1.86 21.56
CA GLU A 250 4.33 -1.53 22.81
C GLU A 250 2.90 -1.03 22.58
N GLY A 251 1.91 -1.92 22.70
CA GLY A 251 0.49 -1.59 22.82
C GLY A 251 -0.12 -0.88 21.59
N MET A 252 -1.44 -1.02 21.43
CA MET A 252 -2.16 -0.33 20.37
C MET A 252 -2.08 1.19 20.61
N PRO A 253 -1.52 1.99 19.69
CA PRO A 253 -1.69 3.43 19.80
C PRO A 253 -3.17 3.78 19.63
N GLN A 254 -3.71 4.61 20.54
CA GLN A 254 -5.05 5.14 20.38
C GLN A 254 -5.06 6.16 19.24
N PRO A 255 -6.01 6.11 18.29
CA PRO A 255 -6.11 7.11 17.23
C PRO A 255 -6.25 8.52 17.83
N VAL A 256 -5.29 9.39 17.51
CA VAL A 256 -5.35 10.81 17.87
C VAL A 256 -5.87 11.58 16.67
N ALA A 257 -6.84 12.46 16.89
CA ALA A 257 -7.28 13.40 15.88
C ALA A 257 -6.24 14.52 15.71
N VAL A 258 -5.66 14.64 14.52
CA VAL A 258 -4.72 15.68 14.13
C VAL A 258 -5.28 16.42 12.92
N ASP A 259 -5.79 17.64 13.12
CA ASP A 259 -6.38 18.49 12.06
C ASP A 259 -7.43 17.76 11.18
N GLY A 260 -8.28 16.93 11.78
CA GLY A 260 -9.34 16.17 11.08
C GLY A 260 -8.93 14.80 10.54
N LEU A 261 -7.65 14.45 10.63
CA LEU A 261 -7.13 13.11 10.36
C LEU A 261 -7.05 12.30 11.65
N ARG A 262 -7.43 11.03 11.63
CA ARG A 262 -7.20 10.12 12.76
C ARG A 262 -5.91 9.33 12.50
N VAL A 263 -4.90 9.51 13.34
CA VAL A 263 -3.63 8.76 13.26
C VAL A 263 -3.37 8.08 14.58
N ALA A 264 -3.18 6.77 14.55
CA ALA A 264 -2.80 5.99 15.71
C ALA A 264 -1.27 6.00 15.83
N LEU A 265 -0.73 6.99 16.56
CA LEU A 265 0.71 7.15 16.80
C LEU A 265 1.13 6.47 18.10
N PRO A 266 2.27 5.74 18.13
CA PRO A 266 2.84 5.26 19.39
C PRO A 266 3.03 6.41 20.39
N ARG A 267 2.80 6.14 21.67
CA ARG A 267 2.98 7.11 22.76
C ARG A 267 4.46 7.38 23.01
#